data_AF-A0A3P6SD85-F1
#
_entry.id   AF-A0A3P6SD85-F1
#
_cell.length_a   1.000
_cell.length_b   1.000
_cell.length_c   1.000
_cell.angle_alpha   90.00
_cell.angle_beta   90.00
_cell.angle_gamma   90.00
#
_symmetry.space_group_name_H-M   'P 1'
#
loop_
_entity.id
_entity.type
_entity.pdbx_description
1 polymer ?
#
loop_
_entity_poly.entity_id
_entity_poly.type
_entity_poly.pdbx_seq_one_letter_code
_entity_poly.pdbx_strand_id
1 'polypeptide(L)'
;MPNTISGENAVLKMLPTYIRAMPNGEETGEFLALDLGGSHFRVLFIKLNGREAEMNGKIYHVLEELRKGSGTTVRTSASYFALVITGLM
;
A
#
# COMPACT_ATOMS: atom_id res chain seq x y z
N MET A 1 -8.42 20.71 29.80
CA MET A 1 -7.62 19.52 30.15
C MET A 1 -6.98 19.01 28.86
N PRO A 2 -5.64 18.99 28.73
CA PRO A 2 -4.96 18.48 27.53
C PRO A 2 -5.01 16.96 27.55
N ASN A 3 -6.06 16.40 26.96
CA ASN A 3 -6.34 14.96 27.04
C ASN A 3 -5.45 14.19 26.04
N THR A 4 -4.34 13.66 26.57
CA THR A 4 -3.82 12.31 26.34
C THR A 4 -3.79 11.82 24.88
N ILE A 5 -2.89 12.39 24.07
CA ILE A 5 -2.51 11.89 22.73
C ILE A 5 -1.59 10.65 22.78
N SER A 6 -1.20 10.19 23.97
CA SER A 6 -0.34 9.02 24.15
C SER A 6 -0.67 8.29 25.46
N GLY A 7 -0.87 6.97 25.37
CA GLY A 7 -1.17 6.07 26.50
C GLY A 7 -2.04 4.89 26.06
N GLU A 8 -2.01 3.76 26.79
CA GLU A 8 -2.79 2.55 26.46
C GLU A 8 -4.31 2.80 26.43
N ASN A 9 -4.79 3.80 27.17
CA ASN A 9 -6.19 4.21 27.26
C ASN A 9 -6.54 5.42 26.39
N ALA A 10 -5.66 5.83 25.48
CA ALA A 10 -5.97 6.91 24.54
C ALA A 10 -7.02 6.45 23.53
N VAL A 11 -8.07 7.24 23.34
CA VAL A 11 -9.14 6.97 22.36
C VAL A 11 -8.60 6.98 20.93
N LEU A 12 -7.55 7.77 20.67
CA LEU A 12 -6.89 7.86 19.39
C LEU A 12 -5.52 7.19 19.42
N LYS A 13 -5.30 6.23 18.52
CA LYS A 13 -3.99 5.60 18.33
C LYS A 13 -3.10 6.48 17.46
N MET A 14 -2.08 7.09 18.06
CA MET A 14 -1.06 7.90 17.38
C MET A 14 0.16 7.05 17.01
N LEU A 15 -0.02 6.10 16.09
CA LEU A 15 1.05 5.17 15.70
C LEU A 15 2.15 5.90 14.89
N PRO A 16 3.44 5.66 15.17
CA PRO A 16 4.53 6.26 14.39
C PRO A 16 4.57 5.70 12.96
N THR A 17 4.74 6.58 11.98
CA THR A 17 4.81 6.23 10.55
C THR A 17 6.24 5.96 10.07
N TYR A 18 7.25 6.27 10.89
CA TYR A 18 8.69 6.18 10.57
C TYR A 18 9.16 7.03 9.38
N ILE A 19 8.34 7.96 8.89
CA ILE A 19 8.73 8.96 7.91
C ILE A 19 9.51 10.06 8.65
N ARG A 20 10.80 10.20 8.31
CA ARG A 20 11.73 11.11 9.02
C ARG A 20 12.12 12.36 8.23
N ALA A 21 11.68 12.46 6.97
CA ALA A 21 11.97 13.59 6.10
C ALA A 21 10.74 13.90 5.22
N MET A 22 10.59 15.18 4.86
CA MET A 22 9.60 15.62 3.89
C MET A 22 10.20 15.59 2.49
N PRO A 23 9.41 15.27 1.46
CA PRO A 23 9.90 15.32 0.10
C PRO A 23 10.30 16.75 -0.30
N ASN A 24 11.39 16.90 -1.04
CA ASN A 24 11.92 18.18 -1.47
C ASN A 24 11.80 18.43 -2.98
N GLY A 25 11.34 17.43 -3.75
CA GLY A 25 11.18 17.50 -5.19
C GLY A 25 12.47 17.28 -5.97
N GLU A 26 13.51 16.75 -5.33
CA GLU A 26 14.75 16.27 -5.97
C GLU A 26 14.79 14.74 -6.04
N GLU A 27 13.73 14.05 -5.59
CA GLU A 27 13.65 12.59 -5.61
C GLU A 27 13.68 12.07 -7.04
N THR A 28 14.47 11.03 -7.26
CA THR A 28 14.60 10.36 -8.55
C THR A 28 14.56 8.85 -8.36
N GLY A 29 14.17 8.14 -9.41
CA GLY A 29 14.20 6.68 -9.45
C GLY A 29 12.85 6.05 -9.77
N GLU A 30 12.84 4.73 -9.78
CA GLU A 30 11.68 3.91 -10.11
C GLU A 30 11.17 3.21 -8.85
N PHE A 31 9.88 3.34 -8.58
CA PHE A 31 9.23 2.87 -7.36
C PHE A 31 7.99 2.04 -7.71
N LEU A 32 7.69 1.08 -6.84
CA LEU A 32 6.43 0.34 -6.89
C LEU A 32 5.60 0.74 -5.67
N ALA A 33 4.38 1.25 -5.91
CA ALA A 33 3.41 1.47 -4.86
C ALA A 33 2.29 0.42 -4.94
N LEU A 34 2.03 -0.22 -3.81
CA LEU A 34 0.99 -1.23 -3.64
C LEU A 34 -0.04 -0.69 -2.67
N ASP A 35 -1.29 -0.56 -3.13
CA ASP A 35 -2.40 -0.11 -2.29
C ASP A 35 -3.47 -1.19 -2.20
N LEU A 36 -3.67 -1.71 -0.99
CA LEU A 36 -4.67 -2.73 -0.70
C LEU A 36 -5.87 -2.07 -0.03
N GLY A 37 -6.85 -1.68 -0.86
CA GLY A 37 -8.16 -1.26 -0.40
C GLY A 37 -9.08 -2.45 -0.09
N GLY A 38 -10.29 -2.15 0.37
CA GLY A 38 -11.27 -3.20 0.68
C GLY A 38 -11.74 -4.01 -0.53
N SER A 39 -11.95 -3.36 -1.68
CA SER A 39 -12.50 -4.01 -2.89
C SER A 39 -11.57 -3.97 -4.10
N HIS A 40 -10.49 -3.19 -4.00
CA HIS A 40 -9.54 -2.98 -5.08
C HIS A 40 -8.13 -3.07 -4.53
N PHE A 41 -7.26 -3.73 -5.29
CA PHE A 41 -5.83 -3.70 -5.11
C PHE A 41 -5.22 -2.96 -6.29
N ARG A 42 -4.37 -1.95 -6.01
CA ARG A 42 -3.73 -1.13 -7.03
C ARG A 42 -2.23 -1.38 -7.01
N VAL A 43 -1.66 -1.59 -8.20
CA VAL A 43 -0.22 -1.66 -8.42
C VAL A 43 0.15 -0.46 -9.28
N LEU A 44 1.03 0.41 -8.79
CA LEU A 44 1.52 1.57 -9.51
C LEU A 44 3.04 1.45 -9.68
N PHE A 45 3.50 1.53 -10.92
CA PHE A 45 4.90 1.77 -11.24
C PHE A 45 5.09 3.27 -11.45
N ILE A 46 5.97 3.87 -10.63
CA ILE A 46 6.15 5.31 -10.53
C ILE A 46 7.59 5.62 -10.91
N LYS A 47 7.79 6.53 -11.87
CA LYS A 47 9.11 7.09 -12.17
C LYS A 47 9.15 8.53 -11.70
N LEU A 48 10.08 8.84 -10.80
CA LEU A 48 10.33 10.20 -10.34
C LEU A 48 11.56 10.78 -11.05
N ASN A 49 11.43 12.03 -11.51
CA ASN A 49 12.50 12.84 -12.05
C ASN A 49 12.43 14.24 -11.45
N GLY A 50 12.78 14.35 -10.16
CA GLY A 50 12.63 15.57 -9.38
C GLY A 50 11.15 15.91 -9.19
N ARG A 51 10.70 17.01 -9.81
CA ARG A 51 9.31 17.49 -9.69
C ARG A 51 8.35 16.83 -10.67
N GLU A 52 8.86 16.00 -11.57
CA GLU A 52 8.07 15.26 -12.54
C GLU A 52 7.83 13.83 -12.05
N ALA A 53 6.62 13.33 -12.29
CA ALA A 53 6.25 11.96 -11.97
C ALA A 53 5.45 11.33 -13.13
N GLU A 54 5.94 10.20 -13.63
CA GLU A 54 5.19 9.33 -14.54
C GLU A 54 4.62 8.16 -13.72
N MET A 55 3.35 7.84 -13.94
CA MET A 55 2.69 6.75 -13.23
C MET A 55 1.95 5.83 -14.20
N ASN A 56 2.31 4.56 -14.20
CA ASN A 56 1.58 3.51 -14.90
C ASN A 56 0.94 2.57 -13.86
N GLY A 57 -0.36 2.30 -14.01
CA GLY A 57 -1.12 1.61 -12.99
C GLY A 57 -2.01 0.50 -13.53
N LYS A 58 -2.19 -0.54 -12.70
CA LYS A 58 -3.24 -1.55 -12.87
C LYS A 58 -4.06 -1.67 -11.60
N ILE A 59 -5.38 -1.83 -11.80
CA ILE A 59 -6.34 -2.07 -10.73
C ILE A 59 -6.86 -3.49 -10.85
N TYR A 60 -6.86 -4.20 -9.73
CA TYR A 60 -7.36 -5.56 -9.60
C TYR A 60 -8.53 -5.55 -8.63
N HIS A 61 -9.63 -6.22 -9.00
CA HIS A 61 -10.73 -6.42 -8.08
C HIS A 61 -10.36 -7.49 -7.06
N VAL A 62 -10.59 -7.21 -5.79
CA VAL A 62 -10.41 -8.18 -4.71
C VAL A 62 -11.68 -9.00 -4.60
N LEU A 63 -11.55 -10.33 -4.74
CA LEU A 63 -12.68 -11.24 -4.60
C LEU A 63 -13.27 -11.16 -3.19
N GLU A 64 -14.60 -11.23 -3.11
CA GLU A 64 -15.30 -11.11 -1.83
C GLU A 64 -14.91 -12.21 -0.83
N GLU A 65 -14.65 -13.42 -1.33
CA GLU A 65 -14.16 -14.55 -0.54
C GLU A 65 -12.78 -14.28 0.07
N LEU A 66 -11.90 -13.54 -0.61
CA LEU A 66 -10.60 -13.15 -0.07
C LEU A 66 -10.72 -12.02 0.94
N ARG A 67 -11.69 -11.12 0.75
CA ARG A 67 -11.96 -10.00 1.66
C ARG A 67 -12.58 -10.46 2.98
N LYS A 68 -13.46 -11.46 2.93
CA LYS A 68 -14.23 -11.98 4.08
C LYS A 68 -13.69 -13.32 4.62
N GLY A 69 -12.76 -13.95 3.92
CA GLY A 69 -12.22 -15.26 4.25
C GLY A 69 -11.37 -15.26 5.51
N SER A 70 -11.16 -16.45 6.08
CA SER A 70 -10.21 -16.62 7.17
C SER A 70 -8.80 -16.27 6.70
N GLY A 71 -7.97 -15.61 7.53
CA GLY A 71 -6.61 -15.22 7.18
C GLY A 71 -5.69 -16.38 6.75
N THR A 72 -6.08 -17.62 7.03
CA THR A 72 -5.42 -18.86 6.59
C THR A 72 -5.64 -19.21 5.12
N THR A 73 -6.73 -18.73 4.50
CA THR A 73 -7.08 -19.00 3.09
C THR A 73 -6.18 -18.24 2.10
N VAL A 74 -5.55 -17.14 2.55
CA VAL A 74 -4.73 -16.24 1.72
C VAL A 74 -3.50 -16.95 1.09
N ARG A 75 -3.02 -18.04 1.70
CA ARG A 75 -1.84 -18.78 1.21
C ARG A 75 -2.04 -19.43 -0.16
N THR A 76 -3.26 -19.85 -0.50
CA THR A 76 -3.50 -20.61 -1.75
C THR A 76 -3.81 -19.70 -2.94
N SER A 77 -4.41 -18.53 -2.69
CA SER A 77 -4.72 -17.51 -3.70
C SER A 77 -3.55 -16.57 -4.01
N ALA A 78 -2.57 -16.45 -3.10
CA ALA A 78 -1.34 -15.67 -3.32
C ALA A 78 -0.53 -16.20 -4.52
N SER A 79 -0.60 -17.51 -4.81
CA SER A 79 0.02 -18.11 -5.99
C SER A 79 -0.54 -17.56 -7.31
N TYR A 80 -1.82 -17.20 -7.37
CA TYR A 80 -2.44 -16.59 -8.55
C TYR A 80 -2.00 -15.13 -8.72
N PHE A 81 -1.91 -14.38 -7.61
CA PHE A 81 -1.45 -12.99 -7.63
C PHE A 81 0.04 -12.87 -7.98
N ALA A 82 0.87 -13.79 -7.49
CA ALA A 82 2.27 -13.90 -7.88
C ALA A 82 2.43 -14.21 -9.38
N LEU A 83 1.62 -15.11 -9.93
CA LEU A 83 1.62 -15.44 -11.36
C LEU A 83 1.29 -14.23 -12.25
N VAL A 84 0.33 -13.41 -11.82
CA VAL A 84 -0.09 -12.19 -12.54
C VAL A 84 1.00 -11.12 -12.55
N ILE A 85 1.82 -11.03 -11.50
CA ILE A 85 2.94 -10.07 -11.46
C ILE A 85 4.15 -10.59 -12.26
N THR A 86 4.45 -11.89 -12.21
CA THR A 86 5.55 -12.48 -12.99
C THR A 86 5.28 -12.54 -14.50
N GLY A 87 4.02 -12.61 -14.94
CA GLY A 87 3.65 -12.60 -16.37
C GLY A 87 3.56 -11.21 -17.00
N LEU A 88 3.93 -10.17 -16.26
CA LEU A 88 3.83 -8.76 -16.65
C LEU A 88 5.20 -8.06 -16.74
N MET A 89 6.29 -8.80 -16.46
CA MET A 89 7.67 -8.41 -16.72
C MET A 89 8.20 -9.13 -17.96
#